data_AF-G2KQS8-F1
#
_entry.id   AF-G2KQS8-F1
#
_cell.length_a   1.000
_cell.length_b   1.000
_cell.length_c   1.000
_cell.angle_alpha   90.00
_cell.angle_beta   90.00
_cell.angle_gamma   90.00
#
_symmetry.space_group_name_H-M   'P 1'
#
loop_
_entity.id
_entity.type
_entity.pdbx_description
1 polymer ?
#
loop_
_entity_poly.entity_id
_entity_poly.type
_entity_poly.pdbx_seq_one_letter_code
_entity_poly.pdbx_strand_id
1 'polypeptide(L)'
;MTEIDIPDQNPKHDKPTPNKDQKTVTAVYGTLCASLILQLTPHAGVALFSGLLLLFTWGMIGFLRRGAERESLLANHMSFLNITLWMFSALIFVATAIGGYYVYTHYTFAQFGDLASVMAEGDMNDPMIRELKNLTLAVGAPGYLYIVYRLTKGLRRALGGYRIAHPKNPF
;
A
#
# COMPACT_ATOMS: atom_id res chain seq x y z
N MET A 1 -7.39 -27.04 -53.56
CA MET A 1 -6.82 -26.12 -52.56
C MET A 1 -7.98 -25.61 -51.74
N THR A 2 -8.15 -26.14 -50.54
CA THR A 2 -9.19 -25.73 -49.58
C THR A 2 -8.65 -24.55 -48.79
N GLU A 3 -9.27 -23.39 -48.97
CA GLU A 3 -8.99 -22.16 -48.23
C GLU A 3 -9.46 -22.38 -46.78
N ILE A 4 -8.50 -22.43 -45.86
CA ILE A 4 -8.78 -22.53 -44.43
C ILE A 4 -9.11 -21.11 -43.98
N ASP A 5 -10.39 -20.84 -43.79
CA ASP A 5 -10.87 -19.59 -43.23
C ASP A 5 -10.44 -19.52 -41.76
N ILE A 6 -9.36 -18.76 -41.49
CA ILE A 6 -8.88 -18.51 -40.14
C ILE A 6 -9.72 -17.34 -39.63
N PRO A 7 -10.65 -17.57 -38.67
CA PRO A 7 -11.45 -16.48 -38.14
C PRO A 7 -10.53 -15.40 -37.58
N ASP A 8 -10.75 -14.17 -38.02
CA ASP A 8 -10.04 -12.98 -37.58
C ASP A 8 -10.16 -12.86 -36.06
N GLN A 9 -9.17 -13.39 -35.34
CA GLN A 9 -8.99 -13.21 -33.90
C GLN A 9 -8.40 -11.84 -33.61
N ASN A 10 -8.90 -10.79 -34.24
CA ASN A 10 -8.74 -9.45 -33.72
C ASN A 10 -9.90 -9.19 -32.76
N PRO A 11 -9.75 -9.50 -31.45
CA PRO A 11 -10.74 -9.08 -30.48
C PRO A 11 -10.79 -7.56 -30.55
N LYS A 12 -11.84 -7.05 -31.19
CA LYS A 12 -12.20 -5.63 -31.13
C LYS A 12 -11.99 -5.20 -29.70
N HIS A 13 -11.16 -4.17 -29.55
CA HIS A 13 -10.77 -3.56 -28.29
C HIS A 13 -11.97 -2.83 -27.66
N ASP A 14 -13.05 -3.55 -27.42
CA ASP A 14 -14.18 -3.09 -26.64
C ASP A 14 -13.65 -2.94 -25.22
N LYS A 15 -13.44 -1.70 -24.78
CA LYS A 15 -13.13 -1.40 -23.39
C LYS A 15 -14.14 -2.17 -22.55
N PRO A 16 -13.72 -3.13 -21.71
CA PRO A 16 -14.67 -3.85 -20.89
C PRO A 16 -15.39 -2.81 -20.03
N THR A 17 -16.72 -2.76 -20.13
CA THR A 17 -17.54 -2.07 -19.14
C THR A 17 -17.07 -2.53 -17.76
N PRO A 18 -16.95 -1.64 -16.76
CA PRO A 18 -16.34 -2.01 -15.49
C PRO A 18 -17.13 -3.15 -14.84
N ASN A 19 -16.59 -4.35 -14.99
CA ASN A 19 -17.13 -5.56 -14.41
C ASN A 19 -17.13 -5.37 -12.88
N LYS A 20 -18.06 -6.02 -12.19
CA LYS A 20 -18.19 -6.00 -10.72
C LYS A 20 -16.84 -6.19 -10.00
N ASP A 21 -15.98 -7.04 -10.56
CA ASP A 21 -14.62 -7.27 -10.08
C ASP A 21 -13.74 -6.03 -10.15
N GLN A 22 -13.78 -5.29 -11.25
CA GLN A 22 -12.97 -4.08 -11.44
C GLN A 22 -13.35 -3.00 -10.42
N LYS A 23 -14.66 -2.82 -10.17
CA LYS A 23 -15.14 -1.88 -9.15
C LYS A 23 -14.67 -2.30 -7.75
N THR A 24 -14.78 -3.58 -7.43
CA THR A 24 -14.30 -4.15 -6.15
C THR A 24 -12.80 -3.94 -5.98
N VAL A 25 -12.00 -4.29 -6.98
CA VAL A 25 -10.54 -4.09 -6.95
C VAL A 25 -10.20 -2.62 -6.75
N THR A 26 -10.80 -1.73 -7.53
CA THR A 26 -10.53 -0.28 -7.44
C THR A 26 -10.91 0.28 -6.07
N ALA A 27 -12.04 -0.15 -5.50
CA ALA A 27 -12.46 0.24 -4.16
C ALA A 27 -11.44 -0.20 -3.10
N VAL A 28 -10.92 -1.43 -3.19
CA VAL A 28 -9.88 -1.92 -2.26
C VAL A 28 -8.59 -1.11 -2.37
N TYR A 29 -8.14 -0.77 -3.58
CA TYR A 29 -6.99 0.15 -3.76
C TYR A 29 -7.29 1.52 -3.15
N GLY A 30 -8.48 2.07 -3.36
CA GLY A 30 -8.89 3.36 -2.82
C GLY A 30 -8.86 3.38 -1.29
N THR A 31 -9.48 2.38 -0.64
CA THR A 31 -9.48 2.26 0.83
C THR A 31 -8.07 2.06 1.39
N LEU A 32 -7.22 1.29 0.69
CA LEU A 32 -5.84 1.09 1.09
C LEU A 32 -5.00 2.38 0.97
N CYS A 33 -5.14 3.13 -0.13
CA CYS A 33 -4.48 4.43 -0.28
C CYS A 33 -4.98 5.43 0.78
N ALA A 34 -6.28 5.47 1.04
CA ALA A 34 -6.85 6.35 2.05
C ALA A 34 -6.31 6.03 3.45
N SER A 35 -6.22 4.75 3.83
CA SER A 35 -5.67 4.36 5.13
C SER A 35 -4.19 4.69 5.27
N LEU A 36 -3.40 4.59 4.20
CA LEU A 36 -1.98 4.98 4.22
C LEU A 36 -1.80 6.51 4.30
N ILE A 37 -2.61 7.29 3.58
CA ILE A 37 -2.53 8.75 3.61
C ILE A 37 -2.96 9.27 4.99
N LEU A 38 -4.03 8.71 5.57
CA LEU A 38 -4.51 9.12 6.89
C LEU A 38 -3.48 8.89 8.00
N GLN A 39 -2.61 7.87 7.89
CA GLN A 39 -1.52 7.63 8.83
C GLN A 39 -0.48 8.76 8.88
N LEU A 40 -0.40 9.60 7.84
CA LEU A 40 0.50 10.75 7.81
C LEU A 40 -0.07 11.94 8.59
N THR A 41 -1.30 11.85 9.07
CA THR A 41 -1.93 12.90 9.86
C THR A 41 -1.31 12.90 11.27
N PRO A 42 -0.76 14.03 11.76
CA PRO A 42 -0.15 14.12 13.09
C PRO A 42 -1.23 14.23 14.18
N HIS A 43 -2.16 13.28 14.20
CA HIS A 43 -3.25 13.22 15.17
C HIS A 43 -3.45 11.78 15.62
N ALA A 44 -3.23 11.50 16.91
CA ALA A 44 -3.23 10.14 17.46
C ALA A 44 -4.54 9.37 17.16
N GLY A 45 -5.69 10.02 17.30
CA GLY A 45 -6.98 9.42 16.96
C GLY A 45 -7.14 9.06 15.48
N VAL A 46 -6.62 9.89 14.56
CA VAL A 46 -6.67 9.63 13.11
C VAL A 46 -5.70 8.51 12.76
N ALA A 47 -4.50 8.51 13.37
CA ALA A 47 -3.52 7.44 13.23
C ALA A 47 -4.11 6.09 13.69
N LEU A 48 -4.74 6.02 14.87
CA LEU A 48 -5.38 4.80 15.36
C LEU A 48 -6.49 4.31 14.42
N PHE A 49 -7.40 5.21 14.02
CA PHE A 49 -8.47 4.87 13.08
C PHE A 49 -7.94 4.38 11.74
N SER A 50 -6.92 5.05 11.19
CA SER A 50 -6.29 4.68 9.94
C SER A 50 -5.58 3.32 10.01
N GLY A 51 -4.97 2.99 11.16
CA GLY A 51 -4.40 1.66 11.42
C GLY A 51 -5.46 0.56 11.44
N LEU A 52 -6.60 0.80 12.11
CA LEU A 52 -7.74 -0.12 12.09
C LEU A 52 -8.30 -0.30 10.67
N LEU A 53 -8.42 0.79 9.91
CA LEU A 53 -8.86 0.75 8.52
C LEU A 53 -7.90 -0.03 7.63
N LEU A 54 -6.58 0.12 7.84
CA LEU A 54 -5.55 -0.65 7.14
C LEU A 54 -5.68 -2.15 7.45
N LEU A 55 -5.79 -2.52 8.73
CA LEU A 55 -5.95 -3.91 9.15
C LEU A 55 -7.24 -4.53 8.60
N PHE A 56 -8.34 -3.79 8.64
CA PHE A 56 -9.60 -4.20 8.03
C PHE A 56 -9.46 -4.43 6.53
N THR A 57 -8.83 -3.50 5.82
CA THR A 57 -8.59 -3.61 4.36
C THR A 57 -7.71 -4.80 4.04
N TRP A 58 -6.67 -5.06 4.85
CA TRP A 58 -5.81 -6.23 4.68
C TRP A 58 -6.56 -7.55 4.92
N GLY A 59 -7.37 -7.63 5.97
CA GLY A 59 -8.25 -8.77 6.22
C GLY A 59 -9.22 -9.01 5.06
N MET A 60 -9.82 -7.94 4.54
CA MET A 60 -10.72 -7.97 3.38
C MET A 60 -10.00 -8.46 2.11
N ILE A 61 -8.76 -8.03 1.86
CA ILE A 61 -7.94 -8.57 0.75
C ILE A 61 -7.81 -10.09 0.86
N GLY A 62 -7.50 -10.59 2.07
CA GLY A 62 -7.38 -12.02 2.34
C GLY A 62 -8.70 -12.77 2.13
N PHE A 63 -9.81 -12.21 2.60
CA PHE A 63 -11.15 -12.77 2.45
C PHE A 63 -11.61 -12.82 0.99
N LEU A 64 -11.54 -11.69 0.27
CA LEU A 64 -11.91 -11.60 -1.14
C LEU A 64 -11.08 -12.55 -2.01
N ARG A 65 -9.79 -12.71 -1.69
CA ARG A 65 -8.92 -13.67 -2.41
C ARG A 65 -9.41 -15.12 -2.27
N ARG A 66 -9.93 -15.52 -1.10
CA ARG A 66 -10.38 -16.90 -0.85
C ARG A 66 -11.65 -17.26 -1.64
N GLY A 67 -12.53 -16.30 -1.88
CA GLY A 67 -13.77 -16.50 -2.62
C GLY A 67 -13.69 -16.27 -4.14
N ALA A 68 -12.54 -15.79 -4.63
CA ALA A 68 -12.37 -15.45 -6.05
C ALA A 68 -11.98 -16.69 -6.89
N GLU A 69 -12.52 -16.78 -8.10
CA GLU A 69 -12.11 -17.81 -9.07
C GLU A 69 -10.61 -17.72 -9.36
N ARG A 70 -9.96 -18.88 -9.50
CA ARG A 70 -8.55 -18.95 -9.86
C ARG A 70 -8.38 -18.23 -11.21
N GLU A 71 -7.37 -17.36 -11.29
CA GLU A 71 -7.09 -16.49 -12.45
C GLU A 71 -8.06 -15.32 -12.72
N SER A 72 -9.09 -15.11 -11.89
CA SER A 72 -9.92 -13.89 -11.99
C SER A 72 -9.09 -12.61 -11.79
N LEU A 73 -9.61 -11.49 -12.32
CA LEU A 73 -9.01 -10.17 -12.08
C LEU A 73 -8.89 -9.91 -10.58
N LEU A 74 -9.94 -10.25 -9.83
CA LEU A 74 -9.98 -10.12 -8.38
C LEU A 74 -8.88 -10.93 -7.69
N ALA A 75 -8.77 -12.24 -7.97
CA ALA A 75 -7.75 -13.10 -7.35
C ALA A 75 -6.31 -12.61 -7.63
N ASN A 76 -6.06 -12.11 -8.84
CA ASN A 76 -4.76 -11.60 -9.27
C ASN A 76 -4.36 -10.35 -8.49
N HIS A 77 -5.24 -9.34 -8.44
CA HIS A 77 -4.97 -8.09 -7.72
C HIS A 77 -4.92 -8.30 -6.21
N MET A 78 -5.79 -9.14 -5.63
CA MET A 78 -5.74 -9.41 -4.19
C MET A 78 -4.44 -10.11 -3.77
N SER A 79 -3.94 -11.04 -4.59
CA SER A 79 -2.64 -11.69 -4.34
C SER A 79 -1.48 -10.69 -4.45
N PHE A 80 -1.50 -9.83 -5.47
CA PHE A 80 -0.51 -8.77 -5.63
C PHE A 80 -0.50 -7.80 -4.45
N LEU A 81 -1.69 -7.35 -4.01
CA LEU A 81 -1.83 -6.46 -2.86
C LEU A 81 -1.34 -7.12 -1.58
N ASN A 82 -1.70 -8.39 -1.34
CA ASN A 82 -1.24 -9.11 -0.15
C ASN A 82 0.30 -9.21 -0.09
N ILE A 83 0.96 -9.58 -1.19
CA ILE A 83 2.43 -9.62 -1.25
C ILE A 83 3.02 -8.22 -1.06
N THR A 84 2.39 -7.20 -1.66
CA THR A 84 2.81 -5.81 -1.52
C THR A 84 2.77 -5.36 -0.06
N LEU A 85 1.70 -5.68 0.67
CA LEU A 85 1.57 -5.38 2.10
C LEU A 85 2.59 -6.14 2.94
N TRP A 86 2.81 -7.43 2.69
CA TRP A 86 3.83 -8.19 3.41
C TRP A 86 5.24 -7.60 3.26
N MET A 87 5.63 -7.27 2.03
CA MET A 87 6.94 -6.66 1.77
C MET A 87 7.06 -5.25 2.38
N PHE A 88 6.00 -4.45 2.29
CA PHE A 88 5.97 -3.13 2.92
C PHE A 88 6.11 -3.25 4.45
N SER A 89 5.34 -4.12 5.09
CA SER A 89 5.43 -4.38 6.53
C SER A 89 6.81 -4.84 6.95
N ALA A 90 7.47 -5.70 6.16
CA ALA A 90 8.84 -6.12 6.43
C ALA A 90 9.84 -4.96 6.37
N LEU A 91 9.73 -4.08 5.35
CA LEU A 91 10.58 -2.89 5.23
C LEU A 91 10.36 -1.91 6.38
N ILE A 92 9.11 -1.64 6.76
CA ILE A 92 8.77 -0.78 7.89
C ILE A 92 9.25 -1.40 9.21
N PHE A 93 9.15 -2.72 9.39
CA PHE A 93 9.68 -3.39 10.57
C PHE A 93 11.20 -3.20 10.72
N VAL A 94 11.96 -3.37 9.63
CA VAL A 94 13.41 -3.11 9.63
C VAL A 94 13.70 -1.64 9.91
N ALA A 95 12.96 -0.70 9.30
CA ALA A 95 13.11 0.72 9.55
C ALA A 95 12.85 1.08 11.01
N THR A 96 11.80 0.52 11.62
CA THR A 96 11.48 0.70 13.05
C THR A 96 12.57 0.11 13.94
N ALA A 97 13.13 -1.05 13.60
CA ALA A 97 14.24 -1.64 14.36
C ALA A 97 15.49 -0.76 14.31
N ILE A 98 15.86 -0.22 13.15
CA ILE A 98 16.98 0.70 12.98
C ILE A 98 16.74 2.00 13.76
N GLY A 99 15.55 2.60 13.61
CA GLY A 99 15.17 3.82 14.31
C GLY A 99 15.16 3.63 15.83
N GLY A 100 14.60 2.53 16.31
CA GLY A 100 14.59 2.16 17.73
C GLY A 100 16.00 1.95 18.28
N TYR A 101 16.89 1.30 17.53
CA TYR A 101 18.29 1.14 17.92
C TYR A 101 19.04 2.48 17.98
N TYR A 102 18.81 3.37 17.01
CA TYR A 102 19.38 4.72 17.03
C TYR A 102 18.92 5.49 18.27
N VAL A 103 17.60 5.51 18.52
CA VAL A 103 17.03 6.19 19.68
C VAL A 103 17.61 5.66 20.99
N TYR A 104 17.67 4.33 21.12
CA TYR A 104 18.22 3.66 22.30
C TYR A 104 19.68 4.02 22.58
N THR A 105 20.47 4.27 21.53
CA THR A 105 21.91 4.59 21.66
C THR A 105 22.21 6.08 21.81
N HIS A 106 21.31 6.97 21.35
CA HIS A 106 21.55 8.42 21.31
C HIS A 106 20.75 9.22 22.35
N TYR A 107 19.67 8.67 22.90
CA TYR A 107 18.84 9.35 23.89
C TYR A 107 18.72 8.57 25.20
N THR A 108 18.67 9.30 26.30
CA THR A 108 18.39 8.78 27.63
C THR A 108 16.89 8.58 27.83
N PHE A 109 16.51 7.72 28.78
CA PHE A 109 15.11 7.50 29.14
C PHE A 109 14.41 8.79 29.61
N ALA A 110 15.15 9.69 30.28
CA ALA A 110 14.64 10.99 30.71
C ALA A 110 14.27 11.89 29.52
N GLN A 111 15.15 12.00 28.52
CA GLN A 111 14.89 12.76 27.29
C GLN A 111 13.68 12.21 26.52
N PHE A 112 13.49 10.89 26.54
CA PHE A 112 12.32 10.27 25.91
C PHE A 112 11.02 10.56 26.67
N GLY A 113 11.07 10.69 28.00
CA GLY A 113 9.93 11.11 28.82
C GLY A 113 9.47 12.54 28.48
N ASP A 114 10.42 13.44 28.24
CA ASP A 114 10.14 14.83 27.86
C ASP A 114 9.64 14.96 26.42
N LEU A 115 9.88 13.96 25.55
CA LEU A 115 9.36 13.99 24.17
C LEU A 115 7.84 14.10 24.13
N ALA A 116 7.14 13.45 25.07
CA ALA A 116 5.68 13.45 25.10
C ALA A 116 5.12 14.84 25.46
N SER A 117 5.76 15.59 26.36
CA SER A 117 5.36 16.96 26.69
C SER A 117 5.66 17.92 25.55
N VAL A 118 6.84 17.84 24.93
CA VAL A 118 7.19 18.69 23.78
C VAL A 118 6.25 18.43 22.59
N MET A 119 5.88 17.17 22.33
CA MET A 119 4.88 16.85 21.30
C MET A 119 3.46 17.35 21.65
N ALA A 120 3.09 17.37 22.93
CA ALA A 120 1.80 17.90 23.37
C ALA A 120 1.73 19.43 23.26
N GLU A 121 2.85 20.13 23.47
CA GLU A 121 2.99 21.57 23.26
C GLU A 121 3.02 21.96 21.77
N GLY A 122 3.20 20.98 20.88
CA GLY A 122 3.16 21.19 19.44
C GLY A 122 4.38 21.91 18.88
N ASP A 123 5.48 22.00 19.64
CA ASP A 123 6.72 22.62 19.15
C ASP A 123 7.47 21.68 18.19
N MET A 124 7.05 21.70 16.93
CA MET A 124 7.66 20.92 15.86
C MET A 124 9.07 21.39 15.47
N ASN A 125 9.58 22.48 16.05
CA ASN A 125 10.93 23.00 15.80
C ASN A 125 11.98 22.50 16.79
N ASP A 126 11.55 21.75 17.81
CA ASP A 126 12.46 21.13 18.77
C ASP A 126 13.55 20.29 18.04
N PRO A 127 14.84 20.45 18.40
CA PRO A 127 15.94 19.75 17.73
C PRO A 127 15.78 18.24 17.72
N MET A 128 15.29 17.64 18.81
CA MET A 128 15.08 16.20 18.94
C MET A 128 13.91 15.76 18.06
N ILE A 129 12.77 16.49 18.06
CA ILE A 129 11.65 16.18 17.15
C ILE A 129 12.09 16.25 15.68
N ARG A 130 12.86 17.27 15.32
CA ARG A 130 13.37 17.42 13.95
C ARG A 130 14.31 16.28 13.56
N GLU A 131 15.21 15.87 14.45
CA GLU A 131 16.13 14.76 14.23
C GLU A 131 15.38 13.43 14.07
N LEU A 132 14.43 13.14 14.98
CA LEU A 132 13.60 11.94 14.90
C LEU A 132 12.78 11.90 13.61
N LYS A 133 12.20 13.03 13.19
CA LYS A 133 11.48 13.13 11.91
C LYS A 133 12.39 12.82 10.73
N ASN A 134 13.59 13.40 10.69
CA ASN A 134 14.56 13.17 9.62
C ASN A 134 15.02 11.71 9.59
N LEU A 135 15.26 11.12 10.75
CA LEU A 135 15.59 9.70 10.89
C LEU A 135 14.45 8.84 10.33
N THR A 136 13.21 9.02 10.78
CA THR A 136 12.04 8.28 10.30
C THR A 136 11.87 8.39 8.78
N LEU A 137 12.05 9.58 8.22
CA LEU A 137 12.01 9.79 6.77
C LEU A 137 13.15 9.03 6.06
N ALA A 138 14.37 9.11 6.57
CA ALA A 138 15.53 8.45 5.96
C ALA A 138 15.42 6.92 5.98
N VAL A 139 15.08 6.33 7.13
CA VAL A 139 14.98 4.86 7.28
C VAL A 139 13.68 4.31 6.69
N GLY A 140 12.59 5.08 6.74
CA GLY A 140 11.29 4.68 6.23
C GLY A 140 11.11 4.88 4.72
N ALA A 141 11.88 5.79 4.10
CA ALA A 141 11.76 6.13 2.68
C ALA A 141 11.73 4.92 1.74
N PRO A 142 12.60 3.90 1.88
CA PRO A 142 12.54 2.71 1.02
C PRO A 142 11.18 2.00 1.06
N GLY A 143 10.57 1.89 2.25
CA GLY A 143 9.25 1.31 2.44
C GLY A 143 8.15 2.16 1.77
N TYR A 144 8.16 3.47 2.00
CA TYR A 144 7.19 4.39 1.42
C TYR A 144 7.29 4.47 -0.11
N LEU A 145 8.50 4.54 -0.66
CA LEU A 145 8.72 4.53 -2.11
C LEU A 145 8.24 3.22 -2.74
N TYR A 146 8.53 2.08 -2.10
CA TYR A 146 8.09 0.76 -2.56
C TYR A 146 6.56 0.67 -2.62
N ILE A 147 5.86 1.05 -1.54
CA ILE A 147 4.39 0.94 -1.49
C ILE A 147 3.73 1.89 -2.50
N VAL A 148 4.21 3.14 -2.61
CA VAL A 148 3.66 4.12 -3.56
C VAL A 148 3.83 3.63 -5.00
N TYR A 149 5.01 3.15 -5.39
CA TYR A 149 5.24 2.61 -6.73
C TYR A 149 4.34 1.40 -7.02
N ARG A 150 4.22 0.47 -6.07
CA ARG A 150 3.42 -0.76 -6.26
C ARG A 150 1.92 -0.44 -6.35
N LEU A 151 1.41 0.46 -5.51
CA LEU A 151 0.00 0.83 -5.51
C LEU A 151 -0.39 1.61 -6.76
N THR A 152 0.43 2.59 -7.18
CA THR A 152 0.17 3.35 -8.41
C THR A 152 0.18 2.45 -9.64
N LYS A 153 1.17 1.55 -9.75
CA LYS A 153 1.25 0.56 -10.84
C LYS A 153 0.06 -0.39 -10.84
N GLY A 154 -0.32 -0.93 -9.66
CA GLY A 154 -1.44 -1.85 -9.50
C GLY A 154 -2.79 -1.21 -9.81
N LEU A 155 -3.00 0.02 -9.32
CA LEU A 155 -4.21 0.79 -9.55
C LEU A 155 -4.37 1.16 -11.03
N ARG A 156 -3.30 1.64 -11.70
CA ARG A 156 -3.35 1.96 -13.13
C ARG A 156 -3.78 0.76 -13.96
N ARG A 157 -3.31 -0.44 -13.64
CA ARG A 157 -3.73 -1.68 -14.31
C ARG A 157 -5.17 -2.07 -13.96
N ALA A 158 -5.57 -1.93 -12.70
CA ALA A 158 -6.96 -2.20 -12.28
C ALA A 158 -7.96 -1.29 -13.01
N LEU A 159 -7.65 0.00 -13.15
CA LEU A 159 -8.49 0.96 -13.89
C LEU A 159 -8.60 0.61 -15.38
N GLY A 160 -7.59 -0.04 -15.96
CA GLY A 160 -7.64 -0.58 -17.31
C GLY A 160 -8.28 -1.98 -17.43
N GLY A 161 -8.70 -2.59 -16.31
CA GLY A 161 -9.21 -3.96 -16.29
C GLY A 161 -8.14 -5.03 -16.56
N TYR A 162 -6.85 -4.66 -16.47
CA TYR A 162 -5.74 -5.54 -16.81
C TYR A 162 -5.26 -6.34 -15.61
N ARG A 163 -5.00 -7.64 -15.85
CA ARG A 163 -4.35 -8.53 -14.88
C ARG A 163 -2.88 -8.13 -14.66
N ILE A 164 -2.36 -8.36 -13.45
CA ILE A 164 -0.95 -8.05 -13.13
C ILE A 164 -0.05 -9.18 -13.61
N ALA A 165 -0.39 -10.44 -13.28
CA ALA A 165 0.19 -11.63 -13.89
C ALA A 165 -0.49 -11.93 -15.25
N HIS A 166 0.31 -12.30 -16.26
CA HIS A 166 -0.12 -12.51 -17.66
C HIS A 166 -0.84 -11.29 -18.28
N PRO A 167 -0.15 -10.14 -18.43
CA PRO A 167 -0.73 -9.01 -19.13
C PRO A 167 -1.03 -9.44 -20.58
N LYS A 168 -2.31 -9.45 -20.98
CA LYS A 168 -2.70 -9.70 -22.38
C LYS A 168 -2.18 -8.62 -23.33
N ASN A 169 -1.77 -7.46 -22.81
CA ASN A 169 -1.01 -6.45 -23.54
C ASN A 169 0.12 -5.90 -22.66
N PRO A 170 1.39 -5.92 -23.13
CA PRO A 170 2.55 -5.50 -22.33
C PRO A 170 2.69 -3.99 -22.10
N PHE A 171 1.80 -3.16 -22.66
CA PHE A 171 1.91 -1.70 -22.68
C PHE A 171 0.64 -1.00 -22.19
#